data_AF-A0A8G2E9V2-F1
#
_entry.id   AF-A0A8G2E9V2-F1
#
_cell.length_a   1.000
_cell.length_b   1.000
_cell.length_c   1.000
_cell.angle_alpha   90.00
_cell.angle_beta   90.00
_cell.angle_gamma   90.00
#
_symmetry.space_group_name_H-M   'P 1'
#
loop_
_entity.id
_entity.type
_entity.pdbx_description
1 polymer ?
#
loop_
_entity_poly.entity_id
_entity_poly.type
_entity_poly.pdbx_seq_one_letter_code
_entity_poly.pdbx_strand_id
1 'polypeptide(L)'
;MVHHIYEGTGGVSATVPVLSAVRDTVTGLDKITVPAVAGAPSRTILINPVPVGPAAPAHTGSNTPTPVTPVHTGTEVKQADSIVTTTFPSADIPSLQDFIYWQPDATGTGVEPIYVMLSDPLDSGKFTRRQLQKKYKHAIDFGISDTKINSETLTKFRDAIEAHLADKDTVEKGTYRRDKGAKVYFNPKTMRAVIIRANGDFLSGWKIDPTEENGKIYLDTGVL
;
A
#
# COMPACT_ATOMS: atom_id res chain seq x y z
N MET A 1 -4.20 7.22 6.78
CA MET A 1 -4.65 7.29 8.18
C MET A 1 -3.54 6.67 9.02
N VAL A 2 -3.07 7.35 10.07
CA VAL A 2 -2.05 6.80 10.97
C VAL A 2 -2.78 6.13 12.13
N HIS A 3 -2.39 4.90 12.46
CA HIS A 3 -2.94 4.14 13.58
C HIS A 3 -1.88 4.01 14.67
N HIS A 4 -2.22 4.37 15.90
CA HIS A 4 -1.41 4.02 17.06
C HIS A 4 -1.89 2.67 17.60
N ILE A 5 -0.94 1.76 17.85
CA ILE A 5 -1.22 0.42 18.34
C ILE A 5 -0.53 0.24 19.68
N TYR A 6 -1.22 -0.37 20.64
CA TYR A 6 -0.64 -0.66 21.96
C TYR A 6 0.35 -1.82 21.89
N GLU A 7 1.47 -1.65 22.60
CA GLU A 7 2.49 -2.67 22.82
C GLU A 7 2.18 -3.49 24.07
N GLY A 8 2.58 -4.77 24.11
CA GLY A 8 2.51 -5.61 25.31
C GLY A 8 1.87 -6.99 25.09
N THR A 9 1.63 -7.71 26.19
CA THR A 9 1.11 -9.10 26.17
C THR A 9 -0.29 -9.13 25.56
N GLY A 10 -0.40 -9.62 24.32
CA GLY A 10 -1.64 -9.63 23.53
C GLY A 10 -1.75 -8.55 22.44
N GLY A 11 -0.74 -7.68 22.31
CA GLY A 11 -0.59 -6.65 21.27
C GLY A 11 0.61 -6.89 20.34
N VAL A 12 1.13 -5.82 19.72
CA VAL A 12 2.36 -5.87 18.89
C VAL A 12 3.60 -5.88 19.78
N SER A 13 4.72 -6.39 19.25
CA SER A 13 6.00 -6.36 19.96
C SER A 13 6.45 -4.91 20.21
N ALA A 14 6.96 -4.64 21.41
CA ALA A 14 7.61 -3.36 21.75
C ALA A 14 9.00 -3.21 21.11
N THR A 15 9.52 -4.26 20.47
CA THR A 15 10.86 -4.25 19.87
C THR A 15 10.81 -3.61 18.49
N VAL A 16 11.36 -2.40 18.38
CA VAL A 16 11.57 -1.71 17.10
C VAL A 16 13.02 -1.92 16.63
N PRO A 17 13.25 -2.41 15.41
CA PRO A 17 14.62 -2.62 14.92
C PRO A 17 15.32 -1.28 14.65
N VAL A 18 16.61 -1.22 14.99
CA VAL A 18 17.48 -0.10 14.60
C VAL A 18 18.17 -0.47 13.29
N LEU A 19 17.97 0.33 12.24
CA LEU A 19 18.59 0.13 10.94
C LEU A 19 19.66 1.19 10.68
N SER A 20 20.77 0.77 10.08
CA SER A 20 21.87 1.65 9.68
C SER A 20 21.74 2.04 8.21
N ALA A 21 22.00 3.30 7.92
CA ALA A 21 22.09 3.79 6.56
C ALA A 21 23.50 3.58 5.99
N VAL A 22 23.59 3.25 4.70
CA VAL A 22 24.85 3.04 3.97
C VAL A 22 25.01 4.15 2.94
N ARG A 23 26.14 4.85 2.98
CA ARG A 23 26.48 5.90 2.00
C ARG A 23 26.67 5.31 0.61
N ASP A 24 25.92 5.81 -0.35
CA ASP A 24 26.19 5.64 -1.76
C ASP A 24 27.16 6.75 -2.22
N THR A 25 28.39 6.37 -2.51
CA THR A 25 29.45 7.29 -2.92
C THR A 25 29.23 7.89 -4.31
N VAL A 26 28.37 7.28 -5.13
CA VAL A 26 28.07 7.77 -6.49
C VAL A 26 27.03 8.89 -6.44
N THR A 27 25.99 8.73 -5.62
CA THR A 27 24.87 9.67 -5.55
C THR A 27 24.99 10.68 -4.41
N GLY A 28 25.83 10.40 -3.41
CA GLY A 28 25.92 11.20 -2.19
C GLY A 28 24.73 11.01 -1.24
N LEU A 29 23.80 10.10 -1.55
CA LEU A 29 22.66 9.74 -0.71
C LEU A 29 23.02 8.60 0.25
N ASP A 30 22.28 8.49 1.35
CA ASP A 30 22.33 7.34 2.24
C ASP A 30 21.17 6.38 1.94
N LYS A 31 21.42 5.07 2.07
CA LYS A 31 20.44 4.01 1.76
C LYS A 31 20.18 3.15 2.97
N ILE A 32 18.91 3.00 3.36
CA ILE A 32 18.46 1.97 4.31
C ILE A 32 17.76 0.86 3.55
N THR A 33 18.13 -0.39 3.85
CA THR A 33 17.41 -1.56 3.35
C THR A 33 16.44 -2.06 4.42
N VAL A 34 15.15 -1.90 4.16
CA VAL A 34 14.08 -2.46 4.98
C VAL A 34 13.84 -3.90 4.52
N PRO A 35 13.87 -4.89 5.42
CA PRO A 35 13.72 -6.29 5.06
C PRO A 35 12.32 -6.59 4.47
N ALA A 36 12.25 -7.65 3.67
CA ALA A 36 10.98 -8.15 3.15
C ALA A 36 10.08 -8.67 4.28
N VAL A 37 8.77 -8.54 4.12
CA VAL A 37 7.77 -9.14 5.02
C VAL A 37 6.70 -9.85 4.19
N ALA A 38 5.79 -10.57 4.84
CA ALA A 38 4.64 -11.16 4.15
C ALA A 38 3.87 -10.07 3.35
N GLY A 39 3.82 -10.22 2.03
CA GLY A 39 3.10 -9.31 1.15
C GLY A 39 3.87 -8.08 0.66
N ALA A 40 5.13 -7.87 1.06
CA ALA A 40 5.98 -6.85 0.45
C ALA A 40 7.45 -7.29 0.33
N PRO A 41 8.11 -7.02 -0.83
CA PRO A 41 9.54 -7.26 -0.98
C PRO A 41 10.36 -6.32 -0.09
N SER A 42 11.67 -6.54 -0.01
CA SER A 42 12.58 -5.59 0.61
C SER A 42 12.48 -4.23 -0.08
N ARG A 43 12.64 -3.16 0.69
CA ARG A 43 12.50 -1.78 0.22
C ARG A 43 13.77 -1.00 0.51
N THR A 44 14.15 -0.13 -0.42
CA THR A 44 15.22 0.85 -0.20
C THR A 44 14.62 2.19 0.15
N ILE A 45 15.01 2.73 1.30
CA ILE A 45 14.70 4.11 1.71
C ILE A 45 15.93 4.97 1.40
N LEU A 46 15.73 6.02 0.61
CA LEU A 46 16.76 7.01 0.32
C LEU A 46 16.70 8.13 1.35
N ILE A 47 17.84 8.43 1.95
CA ILE A 47 18.03 9.54 2.87
C ILE A 47 18.90 10.57 2.18
N ASN A 48 18.41 11.79 2.12
CA ASN A 48 19.21 12.94 1.72
C ASN A 48 19.96 13.46 2.95
N PRO A 49 21.30 13.32 3.03
CA PRO A 49 22.05 13.77 4.20
C PRO A 49 22.19 15.30 4.27
N VAL A 50 21.78 16.02 3.23
CA VAL A 50 21.81 17.48 3.20
C VAL A 50 20.53 18.02 3.85
N PRO A 51 20.62 18.78 4.95
CA PRO A 51 19.45 19.42 5.54
C PRO A 51 18.80 20.35 4.52
N VAL A 52 17.56 20.05 4.15
CA VAL A 52 16.74 20.92 3.31
C VAL A 52 15.52 21.34 4.12
N GLY A 53 15.20 22.63 4.04
CA GLY A 53 13.97 23.16 4.63
C GLY A 53 12.71 22.63 3.91
N PRO A 54 11.52 23.10 4.31
CA PRO A 54 10.26 22.64 3.71
C PRO A 54 10.11 23.03 2.23
N ALA A 55 10.97 23.91 1.72
CA ALA A 55 11.02 24.33 0.33
C ALA A 55 12.35 23.92 -0.31
N ALA A 56 12.30 23.61 -1.61
CA ALA A 56 13.50 23.38 -2.40
C ALA A 56 14.38 24.65 -2.41
N PRO A 57 15.71 24.51 -2.26
CA PRO A 57 16.62 25.64 -2.33
C PRO A 57 16.61 26.28 -3.72
N ALA A 58 16.86 27.58 -3.79
CA ALA A 58 16.96 28.29 -5.06
C ALA A 58 18.16 27.78 -5.89
N HIS A 59 17.99 27.69 -7.21
CA HIS A 59 19.05 27.29 -8.13
C HIS A 59 19.85 28.52 -8.62
N THR A 60 20.58 29.17 -7.71
CA THR A 60 21.42 30.33 -7.99
C THR A 60 22.91 29.96 -7.96
N GLY A 61 23.76 30.76 -8.61
CA GLY A 61 25.22 30.53 -8.65
C GLY A 61 25.94 30.69 -7.30
N SER A 62 25.22 31.06 -6.23
CA SER A 62 25.75 31.16 -4.87
C SER A 62 25.75 29.82 -4.11
N ASN A 63 25.08 28.80 -4.66
CA ASN A 63 24.88 27.52 -3.97
C ASN A 63 25.77 26.44 -4.59
N THR A 64 26.30 25.55 -3.76
CA THR A 64 26.99 24.35 -4.24
C THR A 64 25.97 23.29 -4.68
N PRO A 65 26.29 22.45 -5.69
CA PRO A 65 25.39 21.38 -6.10
C PRO A 65 25.18 20.37 -4.96
N THR A 66 23.94 20.20 -4.52
CA THR A 66 23.54 19.22 -3.52
C THR A 66 22.31 18.44 -3.99
N PRO A 67 22.09 17.20 -3.51
CA PRO A 67 20.85 16.49 -3.75
C PRO A 67 19.64 17.26 -3.19
N VAL A 68 18.55 17.31 -3.95
CA VAL A 68 17.30 17.98 -3.55
C VAL A 68 16.18 16.95 -3.47
N THR A 69 15.54 16.85 -2.30
CA THR A 69 14.39 15.97 -2.08
C THR A 69 13.15 16.58 -2.75
N PRO A 70 12.39 15.82 -3.56
CA PRO A 70 11.13 16.31 -4.12
C PRO A 70 10.15 16.76 -3.02
N VAL A 71 9.62 17.98 -3.15
CA VAL A 71 8.65 18.54 -2.19
C VAL A 71 7.25 18.01 -2.50
N HIS A 72 6.47 17.69 -1.46
CA HIS A 72 5.08 17.28 -1.61
C HIS A 72 4.24 18.38 -2.27
N THR A 73 3.44 18.03 -3.29
CA THR A 73 2.52 18.94 -4.00
C THR A 73 1.13 18.33 -4.13
N GLY A 74 0.11 19.16 -4.37
CA GLY A 74 -1.28 18.71 -4.52
C GLY A 74 -2.07 18.81 -3.20
N THR A 75 -2.30 17.68 -2.54
CA THR A 75 -3.16 17.62 -1.35
C THR A 75 -2.53 18.29 -0.14
N GLU A 76 -3.31 19.02 0.65
CA GLU A 76 -2.81 19.60 1.91
C GLU A 76 -2.62 18.50 2.97
N VAL A 77 -1.46 18.48 3.63
CA VAL A 77 -1.18 17.55 4.73
C VAL A 77 -1.57 18.22 6.03
N LYS A 78 -2.68 17.77 6.64
CA LYS A 78 -3.11 18.17 7.98
C LYS A 78 -3.06 16.97 8.92
N GLN A 79 -2.59 17.22 10.14
CA GLN A 79 -2.75 16.25 11.22
C GLN A 79 -4.25 16.01 11.46
N ALA A 80 -4.65 14.75 11.62
CA ALA A 80 -6.04 14.43 11.91
C ALA A 80 -6.42 14.92 13.32
N ASP A 81 -7.62 15.47 13.47
CA ASP A 81 -8.10 16.05 14.73
C ASP A 81 -8.25 15.02 15.86
N SER A 82 -8.24 13.73 15.55
CA SER A 82 -8.33 12.66 16.55
C SER A 82 -7.46 11.46 16.20
N ILE A 83 -6.79 10.93 17.23
CA ILE A 83 -6.11 9.65 17.18
C ILE A 83 -7.17 8.56 17.27
N VAL A 84 -7.31 7.75 16.22
CA VAL A 84 -8.20 6.59 16.24
C VAL A 84 -7.43 5.39 16.78
N THR A 85 -7.63 5.11 18.06
CA THR A 85 -7.17 3.89 18.71
C THR A 85 -7.99 2.71 18.19
N THR A 86 -7.34 1.78 17.49
CA THR A 86 -8.00 0.58 16.96
C THR A 86 -7.51 -0.64 17.71
N THR A 87 -8.40 -1.31 18.44
CA THR A 87 -8.12 -2.61 19.04
C THR A 87 -8.37 -3.70 18.01
N PHE A 88 -7.31 -4.33 17.54
CA PHE A 88 -7.41 -5.49 16.66
C PHE A 88 -7.46 -6.77 17.50
N PRO A 89 -8.29 -7.78 17.16
CA PRO A 89 -8.05 -9.12 17.68
C PRO A 89 -6.66 -9.57 17.21
N SER A 90 -5.92 -10.34 18.03
CA SER A 90 -4.51 -10.67 17.79
C SER A 90 -4.19 -11.21 16.38
N ALA A 91 -5.16 -11.87 15.72
CA ALA A 91 -5.03 -12.38 14.35
C ALA A 91 -5.07 -11.29 13.24
N ASP A 92 -5.50 -10.08 13.56
CA ASP A 92 -5.68 -8.96 12.63
C ASP A 92 -4.66 -7.83 12.83
N ILE A 93 -3.70 -7.99 13.75
CA ILE A 93 -2.65 -6.99 13.95
C ILE A 93 -1.84 -6.89 12.64
N PRO A 94 -1.83 -5.73 11.96
CA PRO A 94 -1.07 -5.56 10.74
C PRO A 94 0.41 -5.75 11.02
N SER A 95 1.15 -6.30 10.05
CA SER A 95 2.61 -6.35 10.16
C SER A 95 3.14 -4.93 10.13
N LEU A 96 3.57 -4.42 11.29
CA LEU A 96 4.25 -3.14 11.37
C LEU A 96 5.58 -3.26 10.64
N GLN A 97 5.79 -2.37 9.67
CA GLN A 97 7.10 -2.10 9.09
C GLN A 97 7.57 -0.77 9.63
N ASP A 98 8.17 -0.82 10.82
CA ASP A 98 8.75 0.32 11.48
C ASP A 98 10.21 0.06 11.84
N PHE A 99 10.97 1.15 11.96
CA PHE A 99 12.36 1.10 12.37
C PHE A 99 12.80 2.44 12.95
N ILE A 100 13.92 2.42 13.65
CA ILE A 100 14.64 3.62 14.07
C ILE A 100 15.94 3.71 13.27
N TYR A 101 16.30 4.90 12.82
CA TYR A 101 17.65 5.19 12.33
C TYR A 101 18.19 6.47 12.98
N TRP A 102 19.50 6.64 12.93
CA TRP A 102 20.18 7.81 13.49
C TRP A 102 20.62 8.74 12.38
N GLN A 103 20.32 10.03 12.51
CA GLN A 103 20.83 11.08 11.62
C GLN A 103 21.57 12.14 12.43
N PRO A 104 22.47 12.94 11.80
CA PRO A 104 23.06 14.10 12.46
C PRO A 104 21.97 15.04 12.99
N ASP A 105 22.19 15.58 14.18
CA ASP A 105 21.31 16.61 14.74
C ASP A 105 21.42 17.93 13.96
N ALA A 106 20.51 18.87 14.24
CA ALA A 106 20.48 20.17 13.57
C ALA A 106 21.78 20.98 13.72
N THR A 107 22.60 20.70 14.74
CA THR A 107 23.90 21.35 14.96
C THR A 107 25.04 20.63 14.26
N GLY A 108 24.82 19.42 13.75
CA GLY A 108 25.84 18.57 13.09
C GLY A 108 26.91 18.05 14.04
N THR A 109 26.69 18.13 15.35
CA THR A 109 27.68 17.77 16.39
C THR A 109 27.29 16.51 17.14
N GLY A 110 26.03 16.08 17.02
CA GLY A 110 25.48 14.89 17.63
C GLY A 110 24.63 14.09 16.65
N VAL A 111 23.83 13.19 17.20
CA VAL A 111 22.89 12.37 16.45
C VAL A 111 21.54 12.35 17.15
N GLU A 112 20.47 12.30 16.36
CA GLU A 112 19.10 12.13 16.84
C GLU A 112 18.46 10.88 16.23
N PRO A 113 17.63 10.14 17.01
CA PRO A 113 16.90 9.00 16.48
C PRO A 113 15.64 9.46 15.75
N ILE A 114 15.40 8.89 14.58
CA ILE A 114 14.19 9.08 13.80
C ILE A 114 13.43 7.76 13.75
N TYR A 115 12.24 7.77 14.33
CA TYR A 115 11.27 6.69 14.20
C TYR A 115 10.53 6.81 12.88
N VAL A 116 10.58 5.76 12.07
CA VAL A 116 9.95 5.70 10.75
C VAL A 116 8.92 4.59 10.76
N MET A 117 7.69 4.93 10.35
CA MET A 117 6.60 3.98 10.15
C MET A 117 6.20 3.97 8.68
N LEU A 118 6.19 2.77 8.09
CA LEU A 118 5.73 2.54 6.72
C LEU A 118 4.27 2.09 6.72
N SER A 119 3.59 2.28 5.58
CA SER A 119 2.22 1.78 5.40
C SER A 119 2.17 0.26 5.40
N ASP A 120 1.03 -0.33 5.81
CA ASP A 120 0.79 -1.77 5.68
C ASP A 120 1.01 -2.17 4.19
N PRO A 121 1.77 -3.23 3.90
CA PRO A 121 1.91 -3.79 2.56
C PRO A 121 0.60 -3.96 1.77
N LEU A 122 -0.49 -4.27 2.46
CA LEU A 122 -1.83 -4.48 1.89
C LEU A 122 -2.65 -3.18 1.76
N ASP A 123 -2.21 -2.09 2.39
CA ASP A 123 -2.73 -0.73 2.19
C ASP A 123 -1.85 0.00 1.17
N SER A 124 -1.87 -0.49 -0.07
CA SER A 124 -1.03 0.03 -1.16
C SER A 124 -1.83 0.33 -2.43
N GLY A 125 -1.63 1.54 -2.94
CA GLY A 125 -2.24 2.01 -4.18
C GLY A 125 -3.77 1.92 -4.14
N LYS A 126 -4.32 0.97 -4.90
CA LYS A 126 -5.77 0.73 -5.02
C LYS A 126 -6.35 -0.19 -3.94
N PHE A 127 -5.53 -0.78 -3.09
CA PHE A 127 -5.97 -1.78 -2.12
C PHE A 127 -5.92 -1.25 -0.69
N THR A 128 -6.81 -1.79 0.13
CA THR A 128 -6.69 -1.73 1.60
C THR A 128 -6.90 -3.12 2.17
N ARG A 129 -6.19 -3.46 3.25
CA ARG A 129 -6.35 -4.70 4.03
C ARG A 129 -7.82 -4.91 4.37
N ARG A 130 -8.48 -3.85 4.86
CA ARG A 130 -9.90 -3.88 5.24
C ARG A 130 -10.79 -4.27 4.07
N GLN A 131 -10.55 -3.71 2.88
CA GLN A 131 -11.36 -4.04 1.71
C GLN A 131 -11.08 -5.45 1.20
N LEU A 132 -9.82 -5.89 1.21
CA LEU A 132 -9.43 -7.27 0.87
C LEU A 132 -10.09 -8.27 1.82
N GLN A 133 -10.04 -8.05 3.13
CA GLN A 133 -10.73 -8.88 4.14
C GLN A 133 -12.24 -8.96 3.88
N LYS A 134 -12.88 -7.81 3.66
CA LYS A 134 -14.33 -7.74 3.38
C LYS A 134 -14.72 -8.52 2.12
N LYS A 135 -13.82 -8.61 1.14
CA LYS A 135 -14.06 -9.25 -0.15
C LYS A 135 -13.43 -10.62 -0.30
N TYR A 136 -12.75 -11.11 0.74
CA TYR A 136 -12.08 -12.40 0.74
C TYR A 136 -13.03 -13.59 0.50
N LYS A 137 -14.34 -13.42 0.77
CA LYS A 137 -15.38 -14.37 0.37
C LYS A 137 -15.40 -14.70 -1.13
N HIS A 138 -14.84 -13.85 -1.98
CA HIS A 138 -14.70 -14.08 -3.41
C HIS A 138 -13.34 -14.67 -3.81
N ALA A 139 -12.41 -14.87 -2.87
CA ALA A 139 -11.07 -15.38 -3.17
C ALA A 139 -11.11 -16.75 -3.87
N ILE A 140 -12.13 -17.56 -3.58
CA ILE A 140 -12.36 -18.84 -4.25
C ILE A 140 -12.56 -18.71 -5.76
N ASP A 141 -13.20 -17.63 -6.23
CA ASP A 141 -13.37 -17.33 -7.65
C ASP A 141 -12.02 -17.07 -8.32
N PHE A 142 -11.06 -16.58 -7.55
CA PHE A 142 -9.68 -16.32 -7.95
C PHE A 142 -8.75 -17.53 -7.78
N GLY A 143 -9.28 -18.68 -7.37
CA GLY A 143 -8.53 -19.94 -7.22
C GLY A 143 -7.86 -20.11 -5.85
N ILE A 144 -8.28 -19.34 -4.85
CA ILE A 144 -7.73 -19.42 -3.49
C ILE A 144 -8.75 -20.16 -2.61
N SER A 145 -8.43 -21.40 -2.23
CA SER A 145 -9.28 -22.25 -1.39
C SER A 145 -9.03 -22.08 0.12
N ASP A 146 -8.00 -21.32 0.50
CA ASP A 146 -7.68 -21.05 1.90
C ASP A 146 -8.86 -20.34 2.59
N THR A 147 -9.46 -20.96 3.61
CA THR A 147 -10.60 -20.37 4.35
C THR A 147 -10.16 -19.42 5.46
N LYS A 148 -8.93 -19.56 5.94
CA LYS A 148 -8.37 -18.71 6.99
C LYS A 148 -7.99 -17.34 6.41
N ILE A 149 -8.51 -16.29 7.00
CA ILE A 149 -8.17 -14.91 6.64
C ILE A 149 -6.98 -14.47 7.50
N ASN A 150 -5.84 -14.20 6.87
CA ASN A 150 -4.62 -13.68 7.51
C ASN A 150 -3.77 -12.92 6.47
N SER A 151 -2.64 -12.33 6.88
CA SER A 151 -1.80 -11.52 5.99
C SER A 151 -1.32 -12.28 4.74
N GLU A 152 -1.00 -13.58 4.86
CA GLU A 152 -0.55 -14.39 3.72
C GLU A 152 -1.69 -14.60 2.72
N THR A 153 -2.87 -14.97 3.19
CA THR A 153 -4.01 -15.27 2.31
C THR A 153 -4.59 -14.00 1.68
N LEU A 154 -4.58 -12.88 2.40
CA LEU A 154 -4.92 -11.57 1.83
C LEU A 154 -3.90 -11.12 0.78
N THR A 155 -2.62 -11.42 0.99
CA THR A 155 -1.57 -11.19 -0.02
C THR A 155 -1.85 -12.00 -1.29
N LYS A 156 -2.12 -13.31 -1.17
CA LYS A 156 -2.50 -14.15 -2.32
C LYS A 156 -3.71 -13.56 -3.07
N PHE A 157 -4.70 -13.05 -2.32
CA PHE A 157 -5.90 -12.46 -2.92
C PHE A 157 -5.60 -11.15 -3.65
N ARG A 158 -4.80 -10.25 -3.06
CA ARG A 158 -4.31 -9.04 -3.73
C ARG A 158 -3.57 -9.40 -5.01
N ASP A 159 -2.60 -10.30 -4.93
CA ASP A 159 -1.75 -10.67 -6.06
C ASP A 159 -2.56 -11.33 -7.19
N ALA A 160 -3.59 -12.12 -6.86
CA ALA A 160 -4.49 -12.70 -7.84
C ALA A 160 -5.35 -11.63 -8.55
N ILE A 161 -5.75 -10.56 -7.86
CA ILE A 161 -6.45 -9.42 -8.46
C ILE A 161 -5.48 -8.62 -9.35
N GLU A 162 -4.25 -8.39 -8.90
CA GLU A 162 -3.23 -7.71 -9.70
C GLU A 162 -2.88 -8.49 -10.97
N ALA A 163 -2.69 -9.80 -10.85
CA ALA A 163 -2.47 -10.68 -11.99
C ALA A 163 -3.64 -10.66 -12.97
N HIS A 164 -4.89 -10.63 -12.47
CA HIS A 164 -6.07 -10.45 -13.31
C HIS A 164 -6.04 -9.12 -14.06
N LEU A 165 -5.73 -8.01 -13.38
CA LEU A 165 -5.68 -6.68 -14.00
C LEU A 165 -4.49 -6.51 -14.98
N ALA A 166 -3.40 -7.23 -14.77
CA ALA A 166 -2.21 -7.20 -15.62
C ALA A 166 -2.28 -8.18 -16.80
N ASP A 167 -3.22 -9.14 -16.78
CA ASP A 167 -3.43 -10.07 -17.88
C ASP A 167 -3.85 -9.31 -19.14
N LYS A 168 -3.11 -9.54 -20.23
CA LYS A 168 -3.35 -8.94 -21.55
C LYS A 168 -4.73 -9.23 -22.12
N ASP A 169 -5.38 -10.31 -21.67
CA ASP A 169 -6.72 -10.70 -22.11
C ASP A 169 -7.82 -10.06 -21.25
N THR A 170 -7.43 -9.36 -20.16
CA THR A 170 -8.36 -8.57 -19.35
C THR A 170 -8.62 -7.21 -19.99
N VAL A 171 -9.89 -6.91 -20.19
CA VAL A 171 -10.35 -5.67 -20.84
C VAL A 171 -11.32 -4.90 -19.95
N GLU A 172 -11.31 -3.58 -20.06
CA GLU A 172 -12.38 -2.75 -19.47
C GLU A 172 -13.69 -3.08 -20.19
N LYS A 173 -14.65 -3.66 -19.48
CA LYS A 173 -15.97 -4.05 -20.00
C LYS A 173 -17.07 -3.58 -19.05
N GLY A 174 -17.48 -2.32 -19.25
CA GLY A 174 -18.69 -1.78 -18.67
C GLY A 174 -18.54 -1.26 -17.24
N THR A 175 -19.66 -1.18 -16.52
CA THR A 175 -19.79 -0.43 -15.26
C THR A 175 -20.49 -1.22 -14.18
N TYR A 176 -20.35 -0.79 -12.93
CA TYR A 176 -21.04 -1.41 -11.80
C TYR A 176 -22.24 -0.56 -11.35
N ARG A 177 -23.45 -1.12 -11.42
CA ARG A 177 -24.70 -0.36 -11.20
C ARG A 177 -24.77 0.31 -9.82
N ARG A 178 -24.13 -0.29 -8.79
CA ARG A 178 -24.19 0.23 -7.41
C ARG A 178 -23.12 1.27 -7.08
N ASP A 179 -22.15 1.49 -7.96
CA ASP A 179 -21.04 2.44 -7.73
C ASP A 179 -20.84 3.29 -8.97
N LYS A 180 -21.39 4.51 -8.94
CA LYS A 180 -21.43 5.39 -10.12
C LYS A 180 -20.00 5.79 -10.51
N GLY A 181 -19.63 5.48 -11.76
CA GLY A 181 -18.30 5.74 -12.29
C GLY A 181 -17.29 4.62 -12.02
N ALA A 182 -17.69 3.54 -11.34
CA ALA A 182 -16.86 2.35 -11.25
C ALA A 182 -16.76 1.65 -12.62
N LYS A 183 -15.56 1.16 -12.88
CA LYS A 183 -15.18 0.42 -14.10
C LYS A 183 -15.03 -1.05 -13.78
N VAL A 184 -15.44 -1.90 -14.71
CA VAL A 184 -15.31 -3.35 -14.60
C VAL A 184 -14.22 -3.84 -15.55
N TYR A 185 -13.28 -4.62 -15.05
CA TYR A 185 -12.19 -5.25 -15.79
C TYR A 185 -12.46 -6.75 -15.88
N PHE A 186 -12.71 -7.25 -17.08
CA PHE A 186 -13.18 -8.60 -17.33
C PHE A 186 -12.22 -9.40 -18.20
N ASN A 187 -12.03 -10.65 -17.83
CA ASN A 187 -11.21 -11.59 -18.56
C ASN A 187 -12.09 -12.71 -19.14
N PRO A 188 -12.20 -12.86 -20.47
CA PRO A 188 -13.08 -13.82 -21.10
C PRO A 188 -12.61 -15.28 -20.95
N LYS A 189 -11.35 -15.52 -20.60
CA LYS A 189 -10.81 -16.87 -20.40
C LYS A 189 -11.17 -17.41 -19.02
N THR A 190 -11.00 -16.59 -17.99
CA THR A 190 -11.28 -16.98 -16.60
C THR A 190 -12.73 -16.70 -16.20
N MET A 191 -13.45 -15.90 -17.00
CA MET A 191 -14.75 -15.32 -16.71
C MET A 191 -14.76 -14.45 -15.45
N ARG A 192 -13.61 -13.97 -14.98
CA ARG A 192 -13.51 -13.12 -13.78
C ARG A 192 -13.77 -11.66 -14.13
N ALA A 193 -14.43 -10.95 -13.22
CA ALA A 193 -14.63 -9.51 -13.28
C ALA A 193 -14.08 -8.86 -12.01
N VAL A 194 -13.32 -7.77 -12.16
CA VAL A 194 -12.81 -6.94 -11.06
C VAL A 194 -13.36 -5.53 -11.22
N ILE A 195 -13.91 -4.98 -10.14
CA ILE A 195 -14.54 -3.67 -10.11
C ILE A 195 -13.61 -2.68 -9.42
N ILE A 196 -13.29 -1.60 -10.12
CA ILE A 196 -12.47 -0.48 -9.62
C ILE A 196 -13.35 0.76 -9.57
N ARG A 197 -13.36 1.44 -8.42
CA ARG A 197 -14.10 2.69 -8.21
C ARG A 197 -13.55 3.81 -9.09
N ALA A 198 -14.33 4.89 -9.23
CA ALA A 198 -13.90 6.08 -9.97
C ALA A 198 -12.61 6.71 -9.41
N ASN A 199 -12.35 6.59 -8.10
CA ASN A 199 -11.12 7.08 -7.46
C ASN A 199 -9.91 6.14 -7.63
N GLY A 200 -10.08 5.02 -8.33
CA GLY A 200 -9.01 4.03 -8.56
C GLY A 200 -8.97 2.88 -7.54
N ASP A 201 -9.78 2.91 -6.48
CA ASP A 201 -9.76 1.87 -5.45
C ASP A 201 -10.43 0.57 -5.91
N PHE A 202 -9.88 -0.56 -5.47
CA PHE A 202 -10.54 -1.85 -5.57
C PHE A 202 -11.86 -1.86 -4.79
N LEU A 203 -12.96 -2.23 -5.46
CA LEU A 203 -14.26 -2.39 -4.83
C LEU A 203 -14.56 -3.87 -4.55
N SER A 204 -14.48 -4.74 -5.55
CA SER A 204 -14.84 -6.16 -5.44
C SER A 204 -14.44 -6.90 -6.71
N GLY A 205 -14.52 -8.23 -6.71
CA GLY A 205 -14.48 -9.02 -7.94
C GLY A 205 -15.04 -10.41 -7.69
N TRP A 206 -15.48 -11.08 -8.76
CA TRP A 206 -16.01 -12.45 -8.73
C TRP A 206 -15.99 -13.07 -10.13
N LYS A 207 -16.25 -14.38 -10.21
CA LYS A 207 -16.43 -15.08 -11.49
C LYS A 207 -17.85 -14.91 -12.00
N ILE A 208 -18.00 -14.56 -13.27
CA ILE A 208 -19.29 -14.46 -13.97
C ILE A 208 -19.71 -15.85 -14.42
N ASP A 209 -20.93 -16.24 -14.06
CA ASP A 209 -21.57 -17.44 -14.58
C ASP A 209 -22.37 -17.10 -15.85
N PRO A 210 -21.97 -17.56 -17.05
CA PRO A 210 -22.69 -17.27 -18.29
C PRO A 210 -24.05 -17.96 -18.39
N THR A 211 -24.36 -18.91 -17.50
CA THR A 211 -25.64 -19.63 -17.50
C THR A 211 -26.71 -18.91 -16.70
N GLU A 212 -26.31 -18.12 -15.70
CA GLU A 212 -27.21 -17.30 -14.89
C GLU A 212 -27.68 -16.04 -15.63
N GLU A 213 -28.89 -15.59 -15.32
CA GLU A 213 -29.50 -14.40 -15.94
C GLU A 213 -28.65 -13.14 -15.76
N ASN A 214 -28.15 -12.90 -14.54
CA ASN A 214 -27.28 -11.74 -14.26
C ASN A 214 -25.97 -11.80 -15.04
N GLY A 215 -25.40 -12.99 -15.22
CA GLY A 215 -24.17 -13.15 -16.00
C GLY A 215 -24.41 -12.92 -17.49
N LYS A 216 -25.52 -13.41 -18.04
CA LYS A 216 -25.94 -13.11 -19.42
C LYS A 216 -26.12 -11.61 -19.64
N ILE A 217 -26.87 -10.95 -18.75
CA ILE A 217 -27.10 -9.50 -18.82
C ILE A 217 -25.76 -8.75 -18.82
N TYR A 218 -24.83 -9.11 -17.93
CA TYR A 218 -23.51 -8.48 -17.93
C TYR A 218 -22.72 -8.73 -19.22
N LEU A 219 -22.74 -9.96 -19.74
CA LEU A 219 -22.02 -10.30 -20.97
C LEU A 219 -22.56 -9.55 -22.19
N ASP A 220 -23.87 -9.31 -22.23
CA ASP A 220 -24.56 -8.63 -23.34
C ASP A 220 -24.49 -7.10 -23.22
N THR A 221 -24.67 -6.56 -22.01
CA THR A 221 -24.85 -5.11 -21.78
C THR A 221 -23.65 -4.40 -21.15
N GLY A 222 -22.73 -5.16 -20.54
CA GLY A 222 -21.65 -4.59 -19.72
C GLY A 222 -22.11 -3.98 -18.39
N VAL A 223 -23.36 -4.19 -17.98
CA VAL A 223 -23.86 -3.71 -16.69
C VAL A 223 -23.73 -4.82 -15.66
N LEU A 224 -22.86 -4.60 -14.66
CA LEU A 224 -22.61 -5.53 -13.55
C LEU A 224 -23.33 -5.10 -12.27
#